data_AF-A0A432I4J8-F1
#
_entry.id   AF-A0A432I4J8-F1
#
_cell.length_a   1.000
_cell.length_b   1.000
_cell.length_c   1.000
_cell.angle_alpha   90.00
_cell.angle_beta   90.00
_cell.angle_gamma   90.00
#
_symmetry.space_group_name_H-M   'P 1'
#
loop_
_entity.id
_entity.type
_entity.pdbx_description
1 polymer ?
#
loop_
_entity_poly.entity_id
_entity_poly.type
_entity_poly.pdbx_seq_one_letter_code
_entity_poly.pdbx_strand_id
1 'polypeptide(L)'
;RGMTLWAARHVEGLVTVEQRRSWVQELRDLQRDDGGWASGTLGGWRQRDGEETEPWVHVESDGYGTGFVTFILMQAGVPASDPAIQGGIDWLRANQRARGYWWTQSLRNDPDTANFLTHAGTTFALKALAAADVP
;
A
#
# COMPACT_ATOMS: atom_id res chain seq x y z
N ARG A 1 -1.87 -8.55 -6.87
CA ARG A 1 -3.30 -8.22 -7.04
C ARG A 1 -3.54 -6.71 -7.14
N GLY A 2 -3.06 -5.88 -6.19
CA GLY A 2 -3.27 -4.43 -6.23
C GLY A 2 -2.84 -3.72 -7.54
N MET A 3 -1.67 -4.05 -8.09
CA MET A 3 -1.23 -3.49 -9.39
C MET A 3 -2.16 -3.86 -10.55
N THR A 4 -2.73 -5.06 -10.53
CA THR A 4 -3.70 -5.51 -11.53
C THR A 4 -5.02 -4.76 -11.41
N LEU A 5 -5.50 -4.48 -10.19
CA LEU A 5 -6.65 -3.60 -9.97
C LEU A 5 -6.43 -2.21 -10.56
N TRP A 6 -5.23 -1.64 -10.37
CA TRP A 6 -4.89 -0.35 -10.97
C TRP A 6 -4.90 -0.41 -12.48
N ALA A 7 -4.23 -1.39 -13.07
CA ALA A 7 -4.17 -1.57 -14.52
C ALA A 7 -5.57 -1.73 -15.14
N ALA A 8 -6.49 -2.39 -14.45
CA ALA A 8 -7.87 -2.61 -14.90
C ALA A 8 -8.70 -1.32 -15.00
N ARG A 9 -8.23 -0.20 -14.43
CA ARG A 9 -8.80 1.14 -14.70
C ARG A 9 -8.56 1.58 -16.14
N HIS A 10 -7.49 1.10 -16.77
CA HIS A 10 -7.04 1.53 -18.10
C HIS A 10 -7.22 0.46 -19.17
N VAL A 11 -7.43 -0.80 -18.78
CA VAL A 11 -7.60 -1.93 -19.69
C VAL A 11 -8.92 -2.62 -19.38
N GLU A 12 -9.89 -2.43 -20.28
CA GLU A 12 -11.20 -3.06 -20.18
C GLU A 12 -11.08 -4.60 -20.23
N GLY A 13 -11.90 -5.29 -19.42
CA GLY A 13 -11.90 -6.75 -19.35
C GLY A 13 -10.70 -7.38 -18.63
N LEU A 14 -9.72 -6.61 -18.15
CA LEU A 14 -8.53 -7.17 -17.47
C LEU A 14 -8.87 -7.85 -16.13
N VAL A 15 -9.91 -7.37 -15.44
CA VAL A 15 -10.37 -7.89 -14.14
C VAL A 15 -11.89 -7.98 -14.15
N THR A 16 -12.45 -9.13 -13.76
CA THR A 16 -13.91 -9.29 -13.65
C THR A 16 -14.48 -8.54 -12.45
N VAL A 17 -15.80 -8.36 -12.40
CA VAL A 17 -16.46 -7.71 -11.26
C VAL A 17 -16.24 -8.50 -9.96
N GLU A 18 -16.26 -9.83 -10.05
CA GLU A 18 -16.05 -10.75 -8.92
C GLU A 18 -14.61 -10.66 -8.41
N GLN A 19 -13.63 -10.68 -9.31
CA GLN A 19 -12.21 -10.51 -8.95
C GLN A 19 -11.97 -9.15 -8.30
N ARG A 20 -12.54 -8.07 -8.86
CA ARG A 20 -12.42 -6.73 -8.29
C ARG A 20 -12.97 -6.69 -6.87
N ARG A 21 -14.18 -7.21 -6.65
CA ARG A 21 -14.81 -7.27 -5.32
C ARG A 21 -13.95 -8.08 -4.34
N SER A 22 -13.50 -9.27 -4.74
CA SER A 22 -12.67 -10.15 -3.92
C SER A 22 -11.37 -9.47 -3.51
N TRP A 23 -10.62 -8.92 -4.46
CA TRP A 23 -9.32 -8.31 -4.18
C TRP A 23 -9.43 -6.98 -3.42
N VAL A 24 -10.51 -6.22 -3.62
CA VAL A 24 -10.80 -5.05 -2.77
C VAL A 24 -11.03 -5.48 -1.33
N GLN A 25 -11.80 -6.56 -1.10
CA GLN A 25 -12.03 -7.08 0.25
C GLN A 25 -10.74 -7.59 0.89
N GLU A 26 -9.94 -8.38 0.16
CA GLU A 26 -8.64 -8.85 0.65
C GLU A 26 -7.73 -7.69 1.08
N LEU A 27 -7.69 -6.60 0.30
CA LEU A 27 -6.92 -5.41 0.68
C LEU A 27 -7.46 -4.75 1.95
N ARG A 28 -8.78 -4.71 2.16
CA ARG A 28 -9.38 -4.19 3.40
C ARG A 28 -9.04 -5.06 4.60
N ASP A 29 -9.08 -6.37 4.43
CA ASP A 29 -8.79 -7.33 5.50
C ASP A 29 -7.33 -7.27 5.97
N LEU A 30 -6.43 -6.72 5.14
CA LEU A 30 -5.04 -6.45 5.50
C LEU A 30 -4.82 -5.13 6.27
N GLN A 31 -5.88 -4.31 6.46
CA GLN A 31 -5.77 -3.07 7.22
C GLN A 31 -5.49 -3.39 8.69
N ARG A 32 -4.61 -2.60 9.30
CA ARG A 32 -4.19 -2.77 10.69
C ARG A 32 -5.02 -1.88 11.62
N ASP A 33 -4.99 -2.17 12.91
CA ASP A 33 -5.77 -1.44 13.94
C ASP A 33 -5.47 0.07 13.99
N ASP A 34 -4.30 0.50 13.52
CA ASP A 34 -3.91 1.91 13.42
C ASP A 34 -4.44 2.62 12.15
N GLY A 35 -5.17 1.90 11.30
CA GLY A 35 -5.70 2.38 10.02
C GLY A 35 -4.73 2.26 8.84
N GLY A 36 -3.48 1.86 9.08
CA GLY A 36 -2.46 1.72 8.05
C GLY A 36 -2.39 0.34 7.42
N TRP A 37 -1.47 0.21 6.45
CA TRP A 37 -1.08 -1.05 5.83
C TRP A 37 0.43 -1.19 5.84
N ALA A 38 0.90 -2.43 5.94
CA ALA A 38 2.31 -2.77 5.90
C ALA A 38 2.70 -3.27 4.51
N SER A 39 3.81 -2.76 3.96
CA SER A 39 4.37 -3.32 2.74
C SER A 39 4.68 -4.82 2.89
N GLY A 40 5.11 -5.23 4.08
CA GLY A 40 5.42 -6.63 4.42
C GLY A 40 4.28 -7.62 4.26
N THR A 41 3.01 -7.22 4.24
CA THR A 41 1.86 -8.13 4.06
C THR A 41 1.30 -8.16 2.64
N LEU A 42 1.89 -7.41 1.70
CA LEU A 42 1.34 -7.23 0.35
C LEU A 42 1.90 -8.21 -0.70
N GLY A 43 2.72 -9.18 -0.30
CA GLY A 43 3.28 -10.17 -1.21
C GLY A 43 4.08 -11.26 -0.51
N GLY A 44 4.55 -12.20 -1.30
CA GLY A 44 5.54 -13.20 -0.90
C GLY A 44 6.94 -12.64 -1.01
N TRP A 45 7.68 -12.63 0.10
CA TRP A 45 9.03 -12.05 0.15
C TRP A 45 10.08 -13.14 0.05
N ARG A 46 11.25 -12.82 -0.51
CA ARG A 46 12.39 -13.73 -0.61
C ARG A 46 13.63 -13.04 -0.08
N GLN A 47 14.48 -13.78 0.61
CA GLN A 47 15.79 -13.28 1.00
C GLN A 47 16.79 -13.61 -0.12
N ARG A 48 17.36 -12.58 -0.76
CA ARG A 48 18.25 -12.74 -1.92
C ARG A 48 17.58 -13.61 -2.99
N ASP A 49 18.25 -14.66 -3.45
CA ASP A 49 17.76 -15.62 -4.45
C ASP A 49 17.15 -16.88 -3.80
N GLY A 50 16.80 -16.81 -2.50
CA GLY A 50 16.24 -17.92 -1.73
C GLY A 50 14.73 -18.13 -1.92
N GLU A 51 14.20 -19.10 -1.17
CA GLU A 51 12.77 -19.41 -1.14
C GLU A 51 11.92 -18.28 -0.54
N GLU A 52 10.61 -18.37 -0.78
CA GLU A 52 9.65 -17.46 -0.16
C GLU A 52 9.63 -17.62 1.36
N THR A 53 9.74 -16.50 2.06
CA THR A 53 9.86 -16.42 3.52
C THR A 53 9.17 -15.16 4.01
N GLU A 54 8.80 -15.16 5.29
CA GLU A 54 8.35 -13.94 5.95
C GLU A 54 9.46 -12.87 5.94
N PRO A 55 9.10 -11.58 5.90
CA PRO A 55 10.07 -10.52 6.09
C PRO A 55 10.79 -10.68 7.45
N TRP A 56 12.13 -10.57 7.47
CA TRP A 56 12.89 -10.52 8.73
C TRP A 56 12.86 -9.14 9.39
N VAL A 57 11.76 -8.44 9.23
CA VAL A 57 11.52 -7.12 9.84
C VAL A 57 10.25 -7.18 10.66
N HIS A 58 10.15 -6.34 11.68
CA HIS A 58 8.89 -6.15 12.37
C HIS A 58 7.90 -5.49 11.40
N VAL A 59 6.83 -6.21 11.06
CA VAL A 59 5.86 -5.75 10.07
C VAL A 59 4.89 -4.77 10.74
N GLU A 60 5.07 -3.50 10.43
CA GLU A 60 4.24 -2.38 10.88
C GLU A 60 3.63 -1.65 9.68
N SER A 61 2.59 -0.86 9.94
CA SER A 61 2.08 0.08 8.95
C SER A 61 3.21 1.00 8.48
N ASP A 62 3.32 1.21 7.18
CA ASP A 62 4.39 2.00 6.60
C ASP A 62 3.89 2.86 5.43
N GLY A 63 4.75 3.78 4.96
CA GLY A 63 4.42 4.73 3.91
C GLY A 63 4.05 4.08 2.57
N TYR A 64 4.65 2.95 2.22
CA TYR A 64 4.38 2.27 0.96
C TYR A 64 3.12 1.46 1.09
N GLY A 65 2.99 0.61 2.10
CA GLY A 65 1.79 -0.19 2.31
C GLY A 65 0.56 0.70 2.38
N THR A 66 0.57 1.68 3.27
CA THR A 66 -0.58 2.57 3.49
C THR A 66 -0.88 3.42 2.28
N GLY A 67 0.13 4.10 1.70
CA GLY A 67 -0.06 4.93 0.52
C GLY A 67 -0.55 4.13 -0.69
N PHE A 68 0.06 2.96 -0.93
CA PHE A 68 -0.27 2.11 -2.07
C PHE A 68 -1.70 1.59 -1.96
N VAL A 69 -2.06 0.92 -0.86
CA VAL A 69 -3.39 0.30 -0.73
C VAL A 69 -4.50 1.35 -0.75
N THR A 70 -4.33 2.46 -0.03
CA THR A 70 -5.30 3.56 -0.02
C THR A 70 -5.54 4.09 -1.43
N PHE A 71 -4.46 4.33 -2.19
CA PHE A 71 -4.57 4.77 -3.57
C PHE A 71 -5.26 3.71 -4.46
N ILE A 72 -4.88 2.43 -4.35
CA ILE A 72 -5.46 1.35 -5.16
C ILE A 72 -6.95 1.16 -4.91
N LEU A 73 -7.42 1.25 -3.66
CA LEU A 73 -8.84 1.14 -3.35
C LEU A 73 -9.64 2.23 -4.08
N MET A 74 -9.17 3.47 -4.07
CA MET A 74 -9.78 4.55 -4.85
C MET A 74 -9.73 4.30 -6.36
N GLN A 75 -8.59 3.80 -6.88
CA GLN A 75 -8.48 3.45 -8.31
C GLN A 75 -9.39 2.29 -8.72
N ALA A 76 -9.74 1.41 -7.78
CA ALA A 76 -10.68 0.32 -7.99
C ALA A 76 -12.16 0.76 -7.90
N GLY A 77 -12.42 2.05 -7.65
CA GLY A 77 -13.76 2.64 -7.57
C GLY A 77 -14.39 2.64 -6.18
N VAL A 78 -13.60 2.39 -5.12
CA VAL A 78 -14.09 2.57 -3.75
C VAL A 78 -14.15 4.08 -3.46
N PRO A 79 -15.28 4.62 -2.94
CA PRO A 79 -15.40 6.04 -2.63
C PRO A 79 -14.37 6.50 -1.60
N ALA A 80 -13.84 7.71 -1.74
CA ALA A 80 -12.89 8.27 -0.77
C ALA A 80 -13.45 8.34 0.66
N SER A 81 -14.78 8.42 0.83
CA SER A 81 -15.47 8.41 2.12
C SER A 81 -15.55 7.02 2.78
N ASP A 82 -15.07 5.97 2.13
CA ASP A 82 -15.05 4.62 2.72
C ASP A 82 -14.19 4.59 3.99
N PRO A 83 -14.65 3.95 5.09
CA PRO A 83 -13.94 3.97 6.37
C PRO A 83 -12.49 3.46 6.28
N ALA A 84 -12.23 2.46 5.43
CA ALA A 84 -10.87 1.94 5.27
C ALA A 84 -9.96 2.98 4.63
N ILE A 85 -10.45 3.69 3.60
CA ILE A 85 -9.69 4.77 2.96
C ILE A 85 -9.46 5.92 3.93
N GLN A 86 -10.48 6.34 4.70
CA GLN A 86 -10.31 7.40 5.69
C GLN A 86 -9.28 7.03 6.76
N GLY A 87 -9.30 5.79 7.26
CA GLY A 87 -8.26 5.29 8.18
C GLY A 87 -6.85 5.36 7.59
N GLY A 88 -6.69 5.02 6.31
CA GLY A 88 -5.43 5.16 5.60
C GLY A 88 -4.98 6.61 5.45
N ILE A 89 -5.90 7.52 5.11
CA ILE A 89 -5.61 8.95 4.98
C ILE A 89 -5.24 9.58 6.32
N ASP A 90 -5.94 9.23 7.39
CA ASP A 90 -5.64 9.69 8.75
C ASP A 90 -4.28 9.18 9.20
N TRP A 91 -3.97 7.89 8.94
CA TRP A 91 -2.65 7.34 9.21
C TRP A 91 -1.57 8.11 8.44
N LEU A 92 -1.76 8.40 7.14
CA LEU A 92 -0.81 9.18 6.35
C LEU A 92 -0.61 10.59 6.93
N ARG A 93 -1.68 11.31 7.27
CA ARG A 93 -1.60 12.65 7.86
C ARG A 93 -0.86 12.63 9.21
N ALA A 94 -1.12 11.62 10.05
CA ALA A 94 -0.49 11.49 11.36
C ALA A 94 0.99 11.06 11.30
N ASN A 95 1.40 10.30 10.28
CA ASN A 95 2.72 9.67 10.21
C ASN A 95 3.68 10.31 9.19
N GLN A 96 3.35 11.49 8.65
CA GLN A 96 4.32 12.25 7.86
C GLN A 96 5.50 12.68 8.75
N ARG A 97 6.73 12.35 8.35
CA ARG A 97 7.91 12.79 9.10
C ARG A 97 8.21 14.26 8.86
N ALA A 98 8.95 14.89 9.76
CA ALA A 98 9.28 16.32 9.72
C ALA A 98 9.93 16.81 8.39
N ARG A 99 10.57 15.92 7.63
CA ARG A 99 11.15 16.23 6.31
C ARG A 99 10.20 15.95 5.13
N GLY A 100 8.92 15.70 5.39
CA GLY A 100 7.86 15.55 4.38
C GLY A 100 7.72 14.16 3.75
N TYR A 101 8.48 13.17 4.20
CA TYR A 101 8.44 11.80 3.66
C TYR A 101 7.72 10.83 4.62
N TRP A 102 7.30 9.69 4.08
CA TRP A 102 6.79 8.56 4.87
C TRP A 102 7.81 7.44 4.84
N TRP A 103 8.17 6.94 6.02
CA TRP A 103 9.15 5.87 6.11
C TRP A 103 8.57 4.55 5.61
N THR A 104 9.39 3.83 4.87
CA THR A 104 9.12 2.45 4.49
C THR A 104 10.38 1.66 4.70
N GLN A 105 10.29 0.58 5.48
CA GLN A 105 11.42 -0.32 5.70
C GLN A 105 11.64 -1.20 4.48
N SER A 106 12.89 -1.37 4.06
CA SER A 106 13.24 -2.35 3.04
C SER A 106 12.91 -3.76 3.53
N LEU A 107 12.18 -4.52 2.72
CA LEU A 107 11.82 -5.91 3.00
C LEU A 107 12.91 -6.90 2.52
N ARG A 108 13.89 -6.41 1.76
CA ARG A 108 15.11 -7.12 1.40
C ARG A 108 16.10 -6.97 2.56
N ASN A 109 16.31 -8.05 3.32
CA ASN A 109 17.26 -8.06 4.45
C ASN A 109 18.67 -8.33 3.96
N ASP A 110 19.22 -7.37 3.22
CA ASP A 110 20.64 -7.35 2.94
C ASP A 110 21.24 -6.11 3.63
N PRO A 111 22.14 -6.28 4.63
CA PRO A 111 22.68 -5.17 5.41
C PRO A 111 23.45 -4.16 4.56
N ASP A 112 23.90 -4.56 3.36
CA ASP A 112 24.64 -3.69 2.45
C ASP A 112 23.73 -2.95 1.45
N THR A 113 22.40 -3.17 1.51
CA THR A 113 21.45 -2.50 0.60
C THR A 113 20.85 -1.27 1.25
N ALA A 114 21.13 -0.09 0.66
CA ALA A 114 20.49 1.15 1.07
C ALA A 114 18.96 1.10 0.88
N ASN A 115 18.23 1.64 1.86
CA ASN A 115 16.77 1.64 1.86
C ASN A 115 16.18 2.70 0.91
N PHE A 116 16.01 2.35 -0.36
CA PHE A 116 15.38 3.22 -1.36
C PHE A 116 13.85 3.15 -1.38
N LEU A 117 13.25 2.19 -0.67
CA LEU A 117 11.80 1.94 -0.73
C LEU A 117 10.99 3.11 -0.16
N THR A 118 11.59 3.91 0.73
CA THR A 118 10.99 5.15 1.26
C THR A 118 10.59 6.16 0.17
N HIS A 119 11.30 6.25 -0.96
CA HIS A 119 10.91 7.14 -2.06
C HIS A 119 9.64 6.65 -2.77
N ALA A 120 9.52 5.35 -2.99
CA ALA A 120 8.31 4.75 -3.53
C ALA A 120 7.14 4.92 -2.55
N GLY A 121 7.38 4.70 -1.25
CA GLY A 121 6.37 4.91 -0.22
C GLY A 121 5.86 6.34 -0.17
N THR A 122 6.78 7.31 -0.19
CA THR A 122 6.41 8.74 -0.26
C THR A 122 5.63 9.07 -1.53
N THR A 123 5.99 8.49 -2.68
CA THR A 123 5.28 8.71 -3.94
C THR A 123 3.84 8.23 -3.86
N PHE A 124 3.60 7.03 -3.31
CA PHE A 124 2.24 6.51 -3.16
C PHE A 124 1.44 7.24 -2.08
N ALA A 125 2.07 7.64 -0.97
CA ALA A 125 1.43 8.49 0.04
C ALA A 125 0.90 9.79 -0.59
N LEU A 126 1.72 10.47 -1.40
CA LEU A 126 1.31 11.68 -2.12
C LEU A 126 0.17 11.42 -3.11
N LYS A 127 0.22 10.30 -3.85
CA LYS A 127 -0.86 9.91 -4.77
C LYS A 127 -2.17 9.65 -4.04
N ALA A 128 -2.13 8.99 -2.89
CA ALA A 128 -3.30 8.72 -2.06
C ALA A 128 -3.92 10.03 -1.53
N LEU A 129 -3.11 10.89 -0.90
CA LEU A 129 -3.59 12.18 -0.38
C LEU A 129 -4.17 13.05 -1.49
N ALA A 130 -3.48 13.18 -2.62
CA ALA A 130 -3.97 13.95 -3.76
C ALA A 130 -5.27 13.38 -4.34
N ALA A 131 -5.43 12.05 -4.41
CA ALA A 131 -6.67 11.44 -4.91
C ALA A 131 -7.85 11.59 -3.94
N ALA A 132 -7.58 11.67 -2.63
CA ALA A 132 -8.62 11.85 -1.61
C ALA A 132 -9.09 13.31 -1.48
N ASP A 133 -8.21 14.28 -1.78
CA ASP A 133 -8.51 15.72 -1.73
C ASP A 133 -9.11 16.27 -3.04
N VAL A 134 -9.25 15.43 -4.10
CA VAL A 134 -9.96 15.83 -5.33
C VAL A 134 -11.48 15.69 -5.10
N PRO A 135 -12.26 16.78 -5.26
CA PRO A 135 -13.70 16.77 -5.05
C PRO A 135 -14.49 15.88 -6.02
#